data_AF-A0A971VC31-F1
#
_entry.id   AF-A0A971VC31-F1
#
_cell.length_a   1.000
_cell.length_b   1.000
_cell.length_c   1.000
_cell.angle_alpha   90.00
_cell.angle_beta   90.00
_cell.angle_gamma   90.00
#
_symmetry.space_group_name_H-M   'P 1'
#
loop_
_entity.id
_entity.type
_entity.pdbx_description
1 polymer ?
#
loop_
_entity_poly.entity_id
_entity_poly.type
_entity_poly.pdbx_seq_one_letter_code
_entity_poly.pdbx_strand_id
1 'polypeptide(L)'
;MSNKKNTKPIYLDQYVSTTSQRIKNQGHDLVKISTHTTDCPLCKPWQGKILSITGKTKGYPTLDEAKAAGLFHEGCAHAMGLYIDLDKEIEVLDKELRLPRKQTSKSKGCGCSALIFIFALIALVIAICIKF
;
A
#
# COMPACT_ATOMS: atom_id res chain seq x y z
N MET A 1 -24.74 -10.20 35.04
CA MET A 1 -25.13 -10.64 33.68
C MET A 1 -24.07 -10.18 32.69
N SER A 2 -23.40 -11.10 31.99
CA SER A 2 -22.41 -10.75 30.96
C SER A 2 -23.11 -10.02 29.81
N ASN A 3 -22.62 -8.82 29.47
CA ASN A 3 -23.12 -7.99 28.38
C ASN A 3 -22.91 -8.77 27.07
N LYS A 4 -23.98 -9.33 26.51
CA LYS A 4 -23.96 -10.03 25.21
C LYS A 4 -24.08 -9.08 24.02
N LYS A 5 -24.23 -7.76 24.23
CA LYS A 5 -24.52 -6.79 23.15
C LYS A 5 -23.27 -6.31 22.39
N ASN A 6 -22.09 -6.73 22.83
CA ASN A 6 -20.80 -6.26 22.35
C ASN A 6 -19.89 -7.40 21.85
N THR A 7 -20.41 -8.61 21.72
CA THR A 7 -19.67 -9.71 21.09
C THR A 7 -19.78 -9.59 19.57
N LYS A 8 -18.67 -9.29 18.91
CA LYS A 8 -18.58 -9.22 17.45
C LYS A 8 -18.77 -10.62 16.85
N PRO A 9 -19.69 -10.82 15.90
CA PRO A 9 -19.86 -12.14 15.30
C PRO A 9 -18.68 -12.45 14.37
N ILE A 10 -18.25 -13.71 14.34
CA ILE A 10 -17.02 -14.17 13.66
C ILE A 10 -17.01 -13.76 12.18
N TYR A 11 -18.16 -13.85 11.49
CA TYR A 11 -18.28 -13.49 10.07
C TYR A 11 -17.99 -12.01 9.80
N LEU A 12 -18.37 -11.13 10.72
CA LEU A 12 -18.21 -9.68 10.56
C LEU A 12 -16.75 -9.28 10.79
N ASP A 13 -16.01 -10.04 11.60
CA ASP A 13 -14.56 -9.84 11.70
C ASP A 13 -13.83 -10.31 10.46
N GLN A 14 -14.25 -11.44 9.88
CA GLN A 14 -13.72 -11.93 8.61
C GLN A 14 -13.94 -10.92 7.46
N TYR A 15 -15.13 -10.31 7.38
CA TYR A 15 -15.40 -9.30 6.36
C TYR A 15 -14.47 -8.08 6.49
N VAL A 16 -14.31 -7.56 7.71
CA VAL A 16 -13.45 -6.40 7.97
C VAL A 16 -11.97 -6.74 7.74
N SER A 17 -11.52 -7.92 8.16
CA SER A 17 -10.13 -8.37 7.99
C SER A 17 -9.78 -8.60 6.52
N THR A 18 -10.64 -9.26 5.76
CA THR A 18 -10.42 -9.50 4.32
C THR A 18 -10.44 -8.19 3.52
N THR A 19 -11.38 -7.30 3.81
CA THR A 19 -11.45 -5.98 3.15
C THR A 19 -10.21 -5.14 3.46
N SER A 20 -9.82 -5.05 4.73
CA SER A 20 -8.62 -4.31 5.13
C SER A 20 -7.34 -4.90 4.54
N GLN A 21 -7.20 -6.23 4.46
CA GLN A 21 -6.06 -6.88 3.81
C GLN A 21 -5.99 -6.56 2.32
N ARG A 22 -7.12 -6.62 1.59
CA ARG A 22 -7.15 -6.28 0.16
C ARG A 22 -6.67 -4.85 -0.09
N ILE A 23 -7.15 -3.91 0.72
CA ILE A 23 -6.79 -2.49 0.62
C ILE A 23 -5.30 -2.28 0.95
N LYS A 24 -4.80 -2.92 2.02
CA LYS A 24 -3.38 -2.90 2.38
C LYS A 24 -2.49 -3.49 1.28
N ASN A 25 -2.90 -4.60 0.67
CA ASN A 25 -2.15 -5.26 -0.39
C ASN A 25 -2.05 -4.41 -1.66
N GLN A 26 -3.00 -3.47 -1.86
CA GLN A 26 -2.95 -2.46 -2.92
C GLN A 26 -2.09 -1.24 -2.54
N GLY A 27 -1.49 -1.22 -1.35
CA GLY A 27 -0.68 -0.09 -0.87
C GLY A 27 -1.50 1.07 -0.30
N HIS A 28 -2.80 0.93 -0.16
CA HIS A 28 -3.67 1.94 0.44
C HIS A 28 -3.83 1.73 1.94
N ASP A 29 -4.04 2.83 2.67
CA ASP A 29 -4.16 2.81 4.13
C ASP A 29 -5.44 3.47 4.65
N LEU A 30 -6.17 4.22 3.82
CA LEU A 30 -7.34 4.99 4.24
C LEU A 30 -8.64 4.32 3.82
N VAL A 31 -9.59 4.29 4.75
CA VAL A 31 -10.93 3.77 4.51
C VAL A 31 -11.98 4.72 5.06
N LYS A 32 -13.09 4.87 4.34
CA LYS A 32 -14.24 5.65 4.79
C LYS A 32 -15.33 4.74 5.30
N ILE A 33 -15.87 5.08 6.47
CA ILE A 33 -17.02 4.37 7.05
C ILE A 33 -18.31 4.86 6.40
N SER A 34 -19.17 3.93 6.01
CA SER A 34 -20.47 4.25 5.42
C SER A 34 -21.36 5.08 6.35
N THR A 35 -22.27 5.84 5.73
CA THR A 35 -23.26 6.65 6.44
C THR A 35 -24.64 6.09 6.13
N HIS A 36 -25.46 5.90 7.16
CA HIS A 36 -26.85 5.48 7.01
C HIS A 36 -27.72 6.07 8.12
N THR A 37 -29.02 6.17 7.87
CA THR A 37 -29.98 6.79 8.79
C THR A 37 -30.20 5.99 10.07
N THR A 38 -30.12 4.66 9.99
CA THR A 38 -30.36 3.75 11.14
C THR A 38 -29.09 3.53 11.96
N ASP A 39 -28.53 4.59 12.55
CA ASP A 39 -27.30 4.51 13.34
C ASP A 39 -27.54 4.03 14.78
N CYS A 40 -26.55 3.33 15.33
CA CYS A 40 -26.53 2.97 16.75
C CYS A 40 -25.58 3.92 17.51
N PRO A 41 -25.71 4.06 18.84
CA PRO A 41 -24.84 4.93 19.62
C PRO A 41 -23.34 4.57 19.54
N LEU A 42 -23.00 3.32 19.24
CA LEU A 42 -21.60 2.84 19.14
C LEU A 42 -20.94 3.21 17.80
N CYS A 43 -21.69 3.14 16.71
CA CYS A 43 -21.16 3.38 15.36
C CYS A 43 -21.37 4.83 14.88
N LYS A 44 -22.35 5.54 15.44
CA LYS A 44 -22.63 6.96 15.13
C LYS A 44 -21.39 7.86 15.19
N PRO A 45 -20.48 7.75 16.19
CA PRO A 45 -19.27 8.55 16.23
C PRO A 45 -18.29 8.30 15.08
N TRP A 46 -18.43 7.18 14.37
CA TRP A 46 -17.52 6.75 13.30
C TRP A 46 -18.10 6.95 11.89
N GLN A 47 -19.39 7.25 11.77
CA GLN A 47 -20.04 7.46 10.48
C GLN A 47 -19.36 8.56 9.66
N GLY A 48 -19.07 8.25 8.39
CA GLY A 48 -18.46 9.19 7.45
C GLY A 48 -16.98 9.51 7.73
N LYS A 49 -16.42 9.05 8.87
CA LYS A 49 -15.02 9.26 9.19
C LYS A 49 -14.12 8.44 8.27
N ILE A 50 -12.95 9.01 8.04
CA ILE A 50 -11.85 8.35 7.36
C ILE A 50 -10.93 7.78 8.45
N LEU A 51 -10.65 6.50 8.38
CA LEU A 51 -9.80 5.77 9.32
C LEU A 51 -8.54 5.28 8.61
N SER A 52 -7.43 5.24 9.33
CA SER A 52 -6.21 4.56 8.89
C SER A 52 -6.26 3.08 9.30
N ILE A 53 -6.03 2.17 8.36
CA ILE A 53 -6.03 0.72 8.62
C ILE A 53 -4.80 0.34 9.47
N THR A 54 -3.63 0.88 9.15
CA THR A 54 -2.36 0.51 9.79
C THR A 54 -1.87 1.51 10.84
N GLY A 55 -2.50 2.69 10.93
CA GLY A 55 -2.04 3.82 11.74
C GLY A 55 -0.87 4.59 11.14
N LYS A 56 -0.40 4.23 9.94
CA LYS A 56 0.74 4.92 9.29
C LYS A 56 0.36 6.30 8.75
N THR A 57 -0.87 6.48 8.30
CA THR A 57 -1.34 7.77 7.80
C THR A 57 -1.72 8.69 8.96
N LYS A 58 -0.87 9.68 9.24
CA LYS A 58 -1.05 10.65 10.33
C LYS A 58 -2.32 11.50 10.12
N GLY A 59 -2.92 11.94 11.22
CA GLY A 59 -4.10 12.81 11.21
C GLY A 59 -5.43 12.07 11.09
N TYR A 60 -5.42 10.74 10.99
CA TYR A 60 -6.62 9.90 10.98
C TYR A 60 -6.64 8.96 12.20
N PRO A 61 -7.80 8.76 12.84
CA PRO A 61 -7.95 7.72 13.86
C PRO A 61 -7.77 6.33 13.23
N THR A 62 -7.42 5.33 14.05
CA THR A 62 -7.13 3.99 13.54
C THR A 62 -8.37 3.11 13.45
N LEU A 63 -8.37 2.15 12.51
CA LEU A 63 -9.42 1.15 12.39
C LEU A 63 -9.53 0.29 13.67
N ASP A 64 -8.39 0.00 14.31
CA ASP A 64 -8.36 -0.78 15.54
C ASP A 64 -8.96 -0.01 16.73
N GLU A 65 -8.70 1.29 16.86
CA GLU A 65 -9.40 2.16 17.83
C GLU A 65 -10.91 2.15 17.63
N ALA A 66 -11.35 2.28 16.37
CA ALA A 66 -12.77 2.27 16.07
C ALA A 66 -13.43 0.92 16.38
N LYS A 67 -12.77 -0.19 16.04
CA LYS A 67 -13.22 -1.54 16.40
C LYS A 67 -13.29 -1.73 17.91
N ALA A 68 -12.28 -1.27 18.66
CA ALA A 68 -12.27 -1.33 20.11
C ALA A 68 -13.41 -0.50 20.76
N ALA A 69 -13.79 0.61 20.12
CA ALA A 69 -14.92 1.44 20.53
C ALA A 69 -16.30 0.87 20.13
N GLY A 70 -16.35 -0.28 19.45
CA GLY A 70 -17.59 -0.98 19.08
C GLY A 70 -18.02 -0.83 17.62
N LEU A 71 -17.19 -0.25 16.74
CA LEU A 71 -17.46 -0.26 15.30
C LEU A 71 -17.48 -1.70 14.76
N PHE A 72 -18.45 -2.00 13.89
CA PHE A 72 -18.72 -3.35 13.38
C PHE A 72 -19.11 -4.35 14.49
N HIS A 73 -20.07 -3.96 15.34
CA HIS A 73 -20.74 -4.88 16.25
C HIS A 73 -21.91 -5.61 15.58
N GLU A 74 -22.45 -6.63 16.25
CA GLU A 74 -23.60 -7.40 15.76
C GLU A 74 -24.83 -6.52 15.49
N GLY A 75 -25.50 -6.74 14.35
CA GLY A 75 -26.73 -6.04 13.98
C GLY A 75 -26.54 -4.66 13.34
N CYS A 76 -25.30 -4.16 13.24
CA CYS A 76 -25.01 -2.92 12.53
C CYS A 76 -24.65 -3.16 11.06
N ALA A 77 -25.21 -2.38 10.15
CA ALA A 77 -25.02 -2.50 8.70
C ALA A 77 -23.89 -1.60 8.15
N HIS A 78 -23.02 -1.08 9.03
CA HIS A 78 -21.88 -0.28 8.59
C HIS A 78 -20.90 -1.12 7.77
N ALA A 79 -20.41 -0.50 6.70
CA ALA A 79 -19.36 -1.03 5.85
C ALA A 79 -18.21 -0.03 5.76
N MET A 80 -17.05 -0.51 5.33
CA MET A 80 -15.89 0.32 5.01
C MET A 80 -15.55 0.21 3.53
N GLY A 81 -15.21 1.34 2.91
CA GLY A 81 -14.72 1.40 1.53
C GLY A 81 -13.35 2.07 1.47
N LEU A 82 -12.58 1.76 0.43
CA LEU A 82 -11.33 2.46 0.14
C LEU A 82 -11.59 3.97 0.02
N TYR A 83 -10.75 4.77 0.66
CA TYR A 83 -10.74 6.22 0.50
C TYR A 83 -9.46 6.65 -0.22
N ILE A 84 -9.63 7.36 -1.34
CA ILE A 84 -8.54 7.97 -2.10
C ILE A 84 -8.72 9.48 -1.98
N ASP A 85 -7.64 10.16 -1.56
CA ASP A 85 -7.58 11.62 -1.50
C ASP A 85 -7.07 12.14 -2.86
N LEU A 86 -8.02 12.32 -3.78
CA LEU A 86 -7.71 12.71 -5.17
C LEU A 86 -7.00 14.06 -5.24
N ASP A 87 -7.32 15.01 -4.36
CA ASP A 87 -6.69 16.32 -4.36
C ASP A 87 -5.20 16.22 -4.01
N LYS A 88 -4.86 15.43 -2.99
CA LYS A 88 -3.45 15.14 -2.67
C LYS A 88 -2.75 14.36 -3.76
N GLU A 89 -3.43 13.40 -4.39
CA GLU A 89 -2.84 12.61 -5.48
C GLU A 89 -2.53 13.48 -6.70
N ILE A 90 -3.47 14.36 -7.08
CA ILE A 90 -3.26 15.35 -8.13
C ILE A 90 -2.10 16.28 -7.77
N GLU A 91 -2.03 16.80 -6.54
CA GLU A 91 -0.92 17.67 -6.12
C GLU A 91 0.45 16.97 -6.24
N VAL A 92 0.55 15.72 -5.82
CA VAL A 92 1.77 14.90 -5.96
C VAL A 92 2.13 14.71 -7.42
N LEU A 93 1.18 14.29 -8.25
CA LEU A 93 1.38 14.09 -9.69
C LEU A 93 1.79 15.39 -10.39
N ASP A 94 1.14 16.52 -10.07
CA ASP A 94 1.48 17.84 -10.58
C ASP A 94 2.93 18.22 -10.23
N LYS A 95 3.36 17.93 -8.99
CA LYS A 95 4.73 18.18 -8.56
C LYS A 95 5.72 17.32 -9.32
N GLU A 96 5.42 16.04 -9.53
CA GLU A 96 6.26 15.12 -10.30
C GLU A 96 6.38 15.53 -11.78
N LEU A 97 5.26 15.93 -12.41
CA LEU A 97 5.24 16.38 -13.79
C LEU A 97 5.94 17.74 -13.98
N ARG A 98 5.93 18.62 -12.97
CA ARG A 98 6.67 19.90 -12.98
C ARG A 98 8.17 19.73 -12.78
N LEU A 99 8.65 18.59 -12.27
CA LEU A 99 10.09 18.32 -12.17
C LEU A 99 10.66 17.97 -13.55
N PRO A 100 11.83 18.52 -13.94
CA PRO A 100 12.47 18.11 -15.19
C PRO A 100 12.74 16.60 -15.11
N ARG A 101 12.28 15.87 -16.14
CA ARG A 101 12.49 14.41 -16.26
C ARG A 101 13.94 14.11 -15.91
N LYS A 102 14.18 13.40 -14.80
CA LYS A 102 15.52 12.91 -14.45
C LYS A 102 15.95 12.01 -15.61
N GLN A 103 16.77 12.54 -16.51
CA GLN A 103 17.36 11.73 -17.57
C GLN A 103 18.11 10.63 -16.86
N THR A 104 17.59 9.40 -16.95
CA THR A 104 18.34 8.22 -16.58
C THR A 104 19.62 8.33 -17.41
N SER A 105 20.74 8.56 -16.74
CA SER A 105 22.03 8.69 -17.39
C SER A 105 22.21 7.44 -18.23
N LYS A 106 22.13 7.58 -19.55
CA LYS A 106 22.39 6.56 -20.55
C LYS A 106 23.61 5.77 -20.07
N SER A 107 23.42 4.51 -19.67
CA SER A 107 24.53 3.64 -19.33
C SER A 107 25.43 3.62 -20.55
N LYS A 108 26.63 4.19 -20.41
CA LYS A 108 27.61 4.19 -21.50
C LYS A 108 27.87 2.73 -21.82
N GLY A 109 27.54 2.33 -23.06
CA GLY A 109 27.82 0.99 -23.55
C GLY A 109 29.27 0.63 -23.26
N CYS A 110 29.48 -0.45 -22.53
CA CYS A 110 30.79 -1.01 -22.27
C CYS A 110 30.65 -2.53 -22.21
N GLY A 111 30.54 -3.14 -23.39
CA GLY A 111 30.47 -4.59 -23.56
C GLY A 111 31.52 -5.17 -24.51
N CYS A 112 32.29 -4.32 -25.24
CA CYS A 112 33.29 -4.82 -26.19
C CYS A 112 34.74 -4.74 -25.68
N SER A 113 35.04 -3.95 -24.66
CA SER A 113 36.41 -3.83 -24.14
C SER A 113 36.92 -5.14 -23.52
N ALA A 114 36.07 -5.83 -22.73
CA ALA A 114 36.44 -7.11 -22.11
C ALA A 114 36.70 -8.23 -23.13
N LEU A 115 35.93 -8.29 -24.22
CA LEU A 115 36.10 -9.29 -25.27
C LEU A 115 37.41 -9.10 -26.04
N ILE A 116 37.80 -7.85 -26.33
CA ILE A 116 39.04 -7.55 -27.04
C ILE A 116 40.27 -8.01 -26.23
N PHE A 117 40.28 -7.81 -24.91
CA PHE A 117 41.37 -8.28 -24.05
C PHE A 117 41.47 -9.81 -24.01
N ILE A 118 40.34 -10.52 -24.00
CA ILE A 118 40.32 -11.99 -24.00
C ILE A 118 40.87 -12.53 -25.32
N PHE A 119 40.43 -11.99 -26.46
CA PHE A 119 40.95 -12.41 -27.76
C PHE A 119 42.46 -12.12 -27.91
N ALA A 120 42.95 -10.99 -27.39
CA ALA A 120 44.38 -10.66 -27.41
C ALA A 120 45.22 -11.62 -26.57
N LEU A 121 44.73 -12.01 -25.37
CA LEU A 121 45.42 -12.99 -24.52
C LEU A 121 45.44 -14.39 -25.16
N ILE A 122 44.32 -14.82 -25.75
CA ILE A 122 44.24 -16.10 -26.46
C ILE A 122 45.22 -16.11 -27.64
N ALA A 123 45.26 -15.04 -28.44
CA ALA A 123 46.20 -14.94 -29.55
C ALA A 123 47.67 -14.96 -29.09
N LEU A 124 47.99 -14.31 -27.97
CA LEU A 124 49.34 -14.32 -27.40
C LEU A 124 49.76 -15.72 -26.93
N VAL A 125 48.85 -16.44 -26.24
CA VAL A 125 49.10 -17.82 -25.81
C VAL A 125 49.31 -18.74 -27.01
N ILE A 126 48.46 -18.64 -28.04
CA ILE A 126 48.60 -19.41 -29.27
C ILE A 126 49.94 -19.13 -29.96
N ALA A 127 50.36 -17.86 -30.05
CA ALA A 127 51.63 -17.49 -30.66
C ALA A 127 52.84 -18.05 -29.90
N ILE A 128 52.78 -18.11 -28.57
CA ILE A 128 53.82 -18.73 -27.73
C ILE A 128 53.85 -20.25 -27.94
N CYS A 129 52.69 -20.91 -27.99
CA CYS A 129 52.59 -22.36 -28.18
C CYS A 129 53.03 -22.85 -29.57
N ILE A 130 52.94 -22.02 -30.62
CA ILE A 130 53.37 -22.38 -31.98
C ILE A 130 54.89 -22.14 -32.18
N LYS A 131 55.56 -21.43 -31.26
CA LYS A 131 57.01 -21.13 -31.34
C LYS A 131 57.89 -22.16 -30.61
N PHE A 132 57.29 -23.16 -29.98
CA PHE A 132 57.92 -24.38 -29.44
C PHE A 132 57.60 -25.57 -30.34
#